data_AF-A0A8C6ZE88-F1
#
_entry.id   AF-A0A8C6ZE88-F1
#
_cell.length_a   1.000
_cell.length_b   1.000
_cell.length_c   1.000
_cell.angle_alpha   90.00
_cell.angle_beta   90.00
_cell.angle_gamma   90.00
#
_symmetry.space_group_name_H-M   'P 1'
#
loop_
_entity.id
_entity.type
_entity.pdbx_description
1 polymer ?
#
loop_
_entity_poly.entity_id
_entity_poly.type
_entity_poly.pdbx_seq_one_letter_code
_entity_poly.pdbx_strand_id
1 'polypeptide(L)'
;VCPSLAPNKCLGKNKNVASLNTGCFYSLSTLLNRMVIQHYPGEEVNAGRIGLTIVLSGMAGALISGIWLDRTKTYKQTTVVVYIMSLVGMVVYTFTLSLGSLWVVFVTAGVLGFFMTGYLPLGFEFAAELTYPESEGTSSGLLNVSAQIFGIAFTISQGQIMHHFGTKAGNLFLCSFLFLGTVITAFIKADLRRQQANLESEQTVSKSPLIPSVLLIIHCS
;
A
#
# COMPACT_ATOMS: atom_id res chain seq x y z
N VAL A 1 34.39 -12.26 -1.53
CA VAL A 1 34.13 -10.80 -1.52
C VAL A 1 33.02 -10.52 -2.52
N CYS A 2 31.76 -10.56 -2.08
CA CYS A 2 30.63 -10.12 -2.90
C CYS A 2 30.58 -8.59 -2.82
N PRO A 3 30.55 -7.85 -3.95
CA PRO A 3 30.44 -6.39 -3.90
C PRO A 3 29.02 -6.00 -3.49
N SER A 4 28.82 -5.87 -2.18
CA SER A 4 27.56 -5.53 -1.50
C SER A 4 27.38 -4.02 -1.32
N LEU A 5 27.43 -3.22 -2.39
CA LEU A 5 27.36 -1.75 -2.23
C LEU A 5 26.54 -0.94 -3.25
N ALA A 6 25.60 -1.57 -3.96
CA ALA A 6 24.62 -0.81 -4.77
C ALA A 6 23.11 -1.13 -4.60
N PRO A 7 22.59 -1.84 -3.57
CA PRO A 7 21.13 -2.00 -3.42
C PRO A 7 20.42 -0.80 -2.75
N ASN A 8 21.15 0.12 -2.08
CA ASN A 8 20.54 1.13 -1.19
C ASN A 8 19.69 2.20 -1.90
N LYS A 9 19.97 2.54 -3.17
CA LYS A 9 19.20 3.59 -3.89
C LYS A 9 17.89 3.08 -4.51
N CYS A 10 17.79 1.81 -4.86
CA CYS A 10 16.55 1.22 -5.39
C CYS A 10 15.62 0.76 -4.27
N LEU A 11 16.17 0.23 -3.17
CA LEU A 11 15.38 -0.24 -2.02
C LEU A 11 14.61 0.89 -1.33
N GLY A 12 15.22 2.08 -1.22
CA GLY A 12 14.58 3.27 -0.66
C GLY A 12 13.43 3.81 -1.52
N LYS A 13 13.53 3.73 -2.85
CA LYS A 13 12.49 4.24 -3.76
C LYS A 13 11.21 3.40 -3.71
N ASN A 14 11.31 2.08 -3.56
CA ASN A 14 10.15 1.19 -3.56
C ASN A 14 9.36 1.23 -2.24
N LYS A 15 10.04 1.37 -1.09
CA LYS A 15 9.37 1.49 0.22
C LYS A 15 8.56 2.78 0.36
N ASN A 16 9.03 3.88 -0.22
CA ASN A 16 8.39 5.19 -0.07
C ASN A 16 7.00 5.26 -0.70
N VAL A 17 6.73 4.51 -1.78
CA VAL A 17 5.47 4.61 -2.52
C VAL A 17 4.31 3.93 -1.80
N ALA A 18 4.57 2.78 -1.18
CA ALA A 18 3.59 2.10 -0.34
C ALA A 18 3.23 2.94 0.89
N SER A 19 4.23 3.52 1.53
CA SER A 19 4.05 4.44 2.65
C SER A 19 3.32 5.73 2.26
N LEU A 20 3.41 6.15 0.99
CA LEU A 20 2.71 7.32 0.47
C LEU A 20 1.19 7.11 0.45
N ASN A 21 0.74 5.96 -0.06
CA ASN A 21 -0.69 5.61 -0.06
C ASN A 21 -1.24 5.49 1.36
N THR A 22 -0.52 4.77 2.23
CA THR A 22 -0.89 4.62 3.64
C THR A 22 -0.93 5.96 4.37
N GLY A 23 0.05 6.83 4.13
CA GLY A 23 0.07 8.18 4.70
C GLY A 23 -1.11 9.02 4.23
N CYS A 24 -1.49 8.93 2.95
CA CYS A 24 -2.70 9.59 2.42
C CYS A 24 -3.96 9.05 3.09
N PHE A 25 -4.07 7.73 3.26
CA PHE A 25 -5.19 7.10 3.95
C PHE A 25 -5.30 7.52 5.41
N TYR A 26 -4.18 7.60 6.13
CA TYR A 26 -4.15 8.10 7.51
C TYR A 26 -4.60 9.56 7.59
N SER A 27 -4.08 10.42 6.71
CA SER A 27 -4.50 11.82 6.61
C SER A 27 -5.99 11.96 6.32
N LEU A 28 -6.51 11.21 5.33
CA LEU A 28 -7.93 11.16 5.01
C LEU A 28 -8.76 10.75 6.24
N SER A 29 -8.39 9.65 6.89
CA SER A 29 -9.12 9.11 8.05
C SER A 29 -9.13 10.09 9.22
N THR A 30 -8.01 10.76 9.49
CA THR A 30 -7.92 11.75 10.58
C THR A 30 -8.75 13.00 10.29
N LEU A 31 -8.71 13.50 9.06
CA LEU A 31 -9.43 14.72 8.68
C LEU A 31 -10.88 14.47 8.26
N LEU A 32 -11.32 13.21 8.16
CA LEU A 32 -12.65 12.85 7.71
C LEU A 32 -13.76 13.54 8.51
N ASN A 33 -13.66 13.48 9.83
CA ASN A 33 -14.65 14.11 10.70
C ASN A 33 -14.76 15.62 10.39
N ARG A 34 -13.62 16.29 10.26
CA ARG A 34 -13.55 17.73 9.94
C ARG A 34 -14.12 18.04 8.55
N MET A 35 -13.86 17.18 7.56
CA MET A 35 -14.38 17.32 6.19
C MET A 35 -15.91 17.22 6.15
N VAL A 36 -16.48 16.24 6.86
CA VAL A 36 -17.92 16.00 6.89
C VAL A 36 -18.64 17.10 7.65
N ILE A 37 -18.16 17.50 8.85
CA ILE A 37 -18.81 18.57 9.64
C ILE A 37 -18.80 19.91 8.90
N GLN A 38 -17.74 20.20 8.13
CA GLN A 38 -17.66 21.42 7.33
C GLN A 38 -18.71 21.47 6.20
N HIS A 39 -19.14 20.31 5.68
CA HIS A 39 -20.16 20.22 4.62
C HIS A 39 -21.57 19.95 5.17
N TYR A 40 -21.67 19.29 6.33
CA TYR A 40 -22.92 18.90 6.99
C TYR A 40 -22.85 19.28 8.48
N PRO A 41 -23.15 20.55 8.82
CA PRO A 41 -23.07 21.00 10.22
C PRO A 41 -24.12 20.27 11.08
N GLY A 42 -23.69 19.75 12.23
CA GLY A 42 -24.54 19.01 13.18
C GLY A 42 -24.62 17.49 12.95
N GLU A 43 -23.98 16.97 11.91
CA GLU A 43 -24.04 15.55 11.51
C GLU A 43 -22.82 14.72 11.97
N GLU A 44 -22.31 14.99 13.18
CA GLU A 44 -21.11 14.32 13.72
C GLU A 44 -21.28 12.80 13.83
N VAL A 45 -22.48 12.33 14.18
CA VAL A 45 -22.82 10.91 14.26
C VAL A 45 -22.70 10.24 12.89
N ASN A 46 -23.14 10.93 11.83
CA ASN A 46 -23.04 10.43 10.47
C ASN A 46 -21.60 10.47 9.96
N ALA A 47 -20.78 11.45 10.37
CA ALA A 47 -19.35 11.44 10.10
C ALA A 47 -18.65 10.21 10.71
N GLY A 48 -18.97 9.88 11.97
CA GLY A 48 -18.49 8.67 12.63
C GLY A 48 -18.91 7.39 11.91
N ARG A 49 -20.17 7.33 11.44
CA ARG A 49 -20.68 6.18 10.66
C ARG A 49 -19.98 6.03 9.31
N ILE A 50 -19.66 7.13 8.61
CA ILE A 50 -18.87 7.10 7.38
C ILE A 50 -17.45 6.58 7.66
N GLY A 51 -16.84 7.01 8.77
CA GLY A 51 -15.57 6.45 9.22
C GLY A 51 -15.65 4.94 9.48
N LEU A 52 -16.72 4.49 10.15
CA LEU A 52 -16.96 3.07 10.39
C LEU A 52 -17.11 2.27 9.08
N THR A 53 -17.85 2.79 8.09
CA THR A 53 -18.00 2.09 6.81
C THR A 53 -16.68 1.99 6.04
N ILE A 54 -15.82 3.02 6.10
CA ILE A 54 -14.46 2.95 5.54
C ILE A 54 -13.66 1.83 6.19
N VAL A 55 -13.69 1.71 7.52
CA VAL A 55 -12.93 0.67 8.23
C VAL A 55 -13.46 -0.72 7.90
N LEU A 56 -14.77 -0.94 7.95
CA LEU A 56 -15.37 -2.25 7.68
C LEU A 56 -15.16 -2.71 6.24
N SER A 57 -15.38 -1.80 5.27
CA SER A 57 -15.10 -2.08 3.86
C SER A 57 -13.60 -2.29 3.62
N GLY A 58 -12.74 -1.52 4.30
CA GLY A 58 -11.29 -1.67 4.24
C GLY A 58 -10.81 -3.02 4.75
N MET A 59 -11.38 -3.53 5.85
CA MET A 59 -11.10 -4.86 6.37
C MET A 59 -11.48 -5.94 5.35
N ALA A 60 -12.66 -5.84 4.73
CA ALA A 60 -13.06 -6.76 3.67
C ALA A 60 -12.11 -6.69 2.45
N GLY A 61 -11.69 -5.47 2.07
CA GLY A 61 -10.71 -5.24 1.00
C GLY A 61 -9.36 -5.87 1.28
N ALA A 62 -8.85 -5.76 2.51
CA ALA A 62 -7.59 -6.37 2.93
C ALA A 62 -7.63 -7.90 2.90
N LEU A 63 -8.75 -8.52 3.29
CA LEU A 63 -8.91 -9.97 3.21
C LEU A 63 -8.94 -10.45 1.76
N ILE A 64 -9.74 -9.78 0.91
CA ILE A 64 -9.88 -10.14 -0.50
C ILE A 64 -8.57 -9.94 -1.24
N SER A 65 -7.88 -8.82 -1.02
CA SER A 65 -6.60 -8.54 -1.68
C SER A 65 -5.49 -9.49 -1.24
N GLY A 66 -5.46 -9.88 0.04
CA GLY A 66 -4.56 -10.91 0.56
C GLY A 66 -4.78 -12.27 -0.13
N ILE A 67 -6.02 -12.77 -0.10
CA ILE A 67 -6.37 -14.06 -0.74
C ILE A 67 -6.10 -14.02 -2.25
N TRP A 68 -6.42 -12.91 -2.91
CA TRP A 68 -6.17 -12.74 -4.34
C TRP A 68 -4.66 -12.85 -4.65
N LEU A 69 -3.84 -12.18 -3.84
CA LEU A 69 -2.40 -12.15 -4.02
C LEU A 69 -1.75 -13.53 -3.77
N ASP A 70 -2.23 -14.26 -2.76
CA ASP A 70 -1.78 -15.63 -2.48
C ASP A 70 -1.97 -16.56 -3.68
N ARG A 71 -3.05 -16.35 -4.45
CA ARG A 71 -3.39 -17.15 -5.64
C ARG A 71 -2.64 -16.72 -6.89
N THR A 72 -2.57 -15.41 -7.17
CA THR A 72 -2.01 -14.95 -8.45
C THR A 72 -0.49 -14.75 -8.39
N LYS A 73 0.08 -14.48 -7.21
CA LYS A 73 1.50 -14.10 -7.02
C LYS A 73 1.97 -12.94 -7.92
N THR A 74 1.02 -12.17 -8.47
CA THR A 74 1.28 -11.02 -9.35
C THR A 74 1.31 -9.72 -8.55
N TYR A 75 2.31 -9.57 -7.68
CA TYR A 75 2.44 -8.45 -6.75
C TYR A 75 2.44 -7.08 -7.44
N LYS A 76 3.26 -6.91 -8.49
CA LYS A 76 3.41 -5.61 -9.17
C LYS A 76 2.10 -5.13 -9.82
N GLN A 77 1.47 -5.99 -10.62
CA GLN A 77 0.30 -5.60 -11.40
C GLN A 77 -0.88 -5.28 -10.48
N THR A 78 -1.11 -6.11 -9.45
CA THR A 78 -2.15 -5.89 -8.46
C THR A 78 -1.93 -4.57 -7.71
N THR A 79 -0.69 -4.29 -7.29
CA THR A 79 -0.31 -3.04 -6.62
C THR A 79 -0.62 -1.82 -7.49
N VAL A 80 -0.26 -1.82 -8.77
CA VAL A 80 -0.53 -0.71 -9.70
C VAL A 80 -2.04 -0.50 -9.90
N VAL A 81 -2.79 -1.57 -10.12
CA VAL A 81 -4.25 -1.50 -10.32
C VAL A 81 -4.94 -0.94 -9.09
N VAL A 82 -4.62 -1.44 -7.89
CA VAL A 82 -5.21 -0.93 -6.64
C VAL A 82 -4.84 0.53 -6.40
N TYR A 83 -3.63 0.95 -6.77
CA TYR A 83 -3.22 2.35 -6.66
C TYR A 83 -4.05 3.27 -7.57
N ILE A 84 -4.26 2.87 -8.83
CA ILE A 84 -5.10 3.60 -9.79
C ILE A 84 -6.55 3.66 -9.29
N MET A 85 -7.10 2.55 -8.81
CA MET A 85 -8.46 2.51 -8.25
C MET A 85 -8.60 3.40 -7.01
N SER A 86 -7.57 3.47 -6.18
CA SER A 86 -7.54 4.35 -5.01
C SER A 86 -7.49 5.84 -5.40
N LEU A 87 -6.73 6.19 -6.45
CA LEU A 87 -6.72 7.54 -7.01
C LEU A 87 -8.09 7.93 -7.57
N VAL A 88 -8.71 7.05 -8.36
CA VAL A 88 -10.06 7.27 -8.91
C VAL A 88 -11.07 7.40 -7.77
N GLY A 89 -11.02 6.53 -6.78
CA GLY A 89 -11.87 6.59 -5.59
C GLY A 89 -11.73 7.91 -4.84
N MET A 90 -10.51 8.44 -4.71
CA MET A 90 -10.25 9.70 -4.02
C MET A 90 -10.79 10.90 -4.81
N VAL A 91 -10.65 10.89 -6.14
CA VAL A 91 -11.24 11.90 -7.03
C VAL A 91 -12.77 11.87 -6.93
N VAL A 92 -13.37 10.69 -7.04
CA VAL A 92 -14.82 10.50 -6.93
C VAL A 92 -15.33 10.95 -5.55
N TYR A 93 -14.64 10.58 -4.47
CA TYR A 93 -14.97 11.04 -3.11
C TYR A 93 -14.94 12.57 -3.00
N THR A 94 -13.93 13.22 -3.60
CA THR A 94 -13.79 14.69 -3.60
C THR A 94 -14.97 15.38 -4.28
N PHE A 95 -15.38 14.90 -5.45
CA PHE A 95 -16.54 15.46 -6.15
C PHE A 95 -17.84 15.12 -5.44
N THR A 96 -17.97 13.91 -4.90
CA THR A 96 -19.17 13.45 -4.19
C THR A 96 -19.41 14.24 -2.91
N LEU A 97 -18.35 14.55 -2.16
CA LEU A 97 -18.44 15.38 -0.96
C LEU A 97 -19.07 16.75 -1.28
N SER A 98 -18.87 17.24 -2.50
CA SER A 98 -19.42 18.52 -2.94
C SER A 98 -20.86 18.49 -3.44
N LEU A 99 -21.45 17.31 -3.64
CA LEU A 99 -22.82 17.14 -4.11
C LEU A 99 -23.87 17.23 -2.97
N GLY A 100 -23.45 17.22 -1.70
CA GLY A 100 -24.39 17.40 -0.58
C GLY A 100 -25.31 16.20 -0.30
N SER A 101 -25.06 15.03 -0.89
CA SER A 101 -25.82 13.80 -0.60
C SER A 101 -25.02 12.83 0.27
N LEU A 102 -25.42 12.70 1.55
CA LEU A 102 -24.79 11.81 2.52
C LEU A 102 -24.72 10.36 2.04
N TRP A 103 -25.78 9.85 1.40
CA TRP A 103 -25.86 8.46 0.97
C TRP A 103 -24.79 8.11 -0.07
N VAL A 104 -24.51 9.04 -0.99
CA VAL A 104 -23.47 8.85 -2.03
C VAL A 104 -22.07 8.94 -1.39
N VAL A 105 -21.89 9.79 -0.37
CA VAL A 105 -20.64 9.85 0.41
C VAL A 105 -20.37 8.51 1.11
N PHE A 106 -21.39 7.87 1.69
CA PHE A 106 -21.24 6.55 2.32
C PHE A 106 -20.71 5.48 1.36
N VAL A 107 -21.30 5.40 0.16
CA VAL A 107 -20.89 4.41 -0.86
C VAL A 107 -19.48 4.71 -1.35
N THR A 108 -19.19 5.95 -1.70
CA THR A 108 -17.88 6.33 -2.26
C THR A 108 -16.76 6.25 -1.23
N ALA A 109 -17.02 6.61 0.03
CA ALA A 109 -16.11 6.40 1.14
C ALA A 109 -15.84 4.90 1.38
N GLY A 110 -16.87 4.05 1.33
CA GLY A 110 -16.70 2.60 1.44
C GLY A 110 -15.84 2.02 0.31
N VAL A 111 -16.09 2.43 -0.93
CA VAL A 111 -15.28 2.00 -2.09
C VAL A 111 -13.82 2.48 -1.95
N LEU A 112 -13.63 3.74 -1.54
CA LEU A 112 -12.30 4.29 -1.28
C LEU A 112 -11.57 3.52 -0.17
N GLY A 113 -12.25 3.25 0.95
CA GLY A 113 -11.73 2.46 2.07
C GLY A 113 -11.34 1.05 1.67
N PHE A 114 -12.18 0.37 0.90
CA PHE A 114 -11.91 -0.97 0.36
C PHE A 114 -10.58 -1.03 -0.40
N PHE A 115 -10.35 -0.11 -1.33
CA PHE A 115 -9.11 -0.12 -2.14
C PHE A 115 -7.90 0.40 -1.35
N MET A 116 -8.05 1.49 -0.60
CA MET A 116 -6.95 2.10 0.17
C MET A 116 -6.44 1.20 1.30
N THR A 117 -7.34 0.59 2.07
CA THR A 117 -6.96 -0.37 3.12
C THR A 117 -6.60 -1.72 2.52
N GLY A 118 -7.26 -2.13 1.43
CA GLY A 118 -6.88 -3.35 0.69
C GLY A 118 -5.45 -3.32 0.17
N TYR A 119 -4.90 -2.14 -0.11
CA TYR A 119 -3.50 -1.94 -0.46
C TYR A 119 -2.53 -2.26 0.68
N LEU A 120 -2.95 -2.10 1.93
CA LEU A 120 -2.08 -2.21 3.10
C LEU A 120 -1.37 -3.58 3.19
N PRO A 121 -2.08 -4.73 3.16
CA PRO A 121 -1.44 -6.05 3.14
C PRO A 121 -0.60 -6.28 1.88
N LEU A 122 -1.07 -5.83 0.71
CA LEU A 122 -0.31 -5.90 -0.55
C LEU A 122 1.05 -5.19 -0.44
N GLY A 123 1.08 -4.02 0.19
CA GLY A 123 2.28 -3.23 0.39
C GLY A 123 3.29 -3.90 1.33
N PHE A 124 2.81 -4.54 2.40
CA PHE A 124 3.67 -5.30 3.32
C PHE A 124 4.28 -6.53 2.64
N GLU A 125 3.46 -7.32 1.95
CA GLU A 125 3.90 -8.50 1.21
C GLU A 125 4.90 -8.13 0.10
N PHE A 126 4.60 -7.09 -0.69
CA PHE A 126 5.49 -6.62 -1.74
C PHE A 126 6.81 -6.07 -1.19
N ALA A 127 6.77 -5.39 -0.03
CA ALA A 127 7.98 -4.90 0.62
C ALA A 127 8.83 -6.06 1.14
N ALA A 128 8.23 -7.08 1.77
CA ALA A 128 8.94 -8.27 2.22
C ALA A 128 9.65 -8.97 1.06
N GLU A 129 8.95 -9.15 -0.06
CA GLU A 129 9.45 -9.77 -1.29
C GLU A 129 10.68 -9.01 -1.87
N LEU A 130 10.62 -7.68 -1.89
CA LEU A 130 11.72 -6.81 -2.37
C LEU A 130 12.94 -6.80 -1.43
N THR A 131 12.74 -7.02 -0.15
CA THR A 131 13.81 -6.92 0.87
C THR A 131 14.47 -8.24 1.22
N TYR A 132 14.05 -9.35 0.62
CA TYR A 132 14.67 -10.64 0.85
C TYR A 132 16.21 -10.58 0.65
N PRO A 133 17.02 -11.19 1.54
CA PRO A 133 16.68 -12.11 2.64
C PRO A 133 16.56 -11.46 4.04
N GLU A 134 16.24 -10.15 4.12
CA GLU A 134 16.01 -9.48 5.41
C GLU A 134 14.76 -10.01 6.13
N SER A 135 14.74 -9.88 7.47
CA SER A 135 13.58 -10.32 8.25
C SER A 135 12.32 -9.49 7.93
N GLU A 136 11.18 -10.18 7.76
CA GLU A 136 9.90 -9.56 7.41
C GLU A 136 9.46 -8.51 8.46
N GLY A 137 9.81 -8.75 9.74
CA GLY A 137 9.54 -7.83 10.84
C GLY A 137 10.27 -6.49 10.70
N THR A 138 11.56 -6.50 10.32
CA THR A 138 12.33 -5.27 10.10
C THR A 138 11.77 -4.45 8.94
N SER A 139 11.35 -5.12 7.85
CA SER A 139 10.77 -4.43 6.70
C SER A 139 9.41 -3.82 6.98
N SER A 140 8.53 -4.55 7.67
CA SER A 140 7.22 -4.05 8.09
C SER A 140 7.34 -2.88 9.07
N GLY A 141 8.30 -2.96 10.01
CA GLY A 141 8.60 -1.88 10.95
C GLY A 141 9.02 -0.59 10.23
N LEU A 142 9.98 -0.68 9.29
CA LEU A 142 10.43 0.49 8.53
C LEU A 142 9.32 1.08 7.64
N LEU A 143 8.47 0.24 7.06
CA LEU A 143 7.34 0.67 6.25
C LEU A 143 6.30 1.42 7.10
N ASN A 144 6.01 0.94 8.31
CA ASN A 144 5.07 1.60 9.21
C ASN A 144 5.63 2.93 9.76
N VAL A 145 6.92 2.97 10.12
CA VAL A 145 7.57 4.24 10.54
C VAL A 145 7.49 5.28 9.43
N SER A 146 7.82 4.90 8.19
CA SER A 146 7.71 5.83 7.06
C SER A 146 6.26 6.23 6.77
N ALA A 147 5.31 5.30 6.84
CA ALA A 147 3.89 5.61 6.69
C ALA A 147 3.37 6.61 7.73
N GLN A 148 3.82 6.49 8.99
CA GLN A 148 3.47 7.44 10.04
C GLN A 148 4.09 8.83 9.81
N ILE A 149 5.35 8.90 9.39
CA ILE A 149 6.00 10.19 9.06
C ILE A 149 5.24 10.89 7.93
N PHE A 150 4.93 10.17 6.85
CA PHE A 150 4.13 10.73 5.75
C PHE A 150 2.71 11.07 6.19
N GLY A 151 2.07 10.22 7.02
CA GLY A 151 0.74 10.46 7.55
C GLY A 151 0.64 11.75 8.36
N ILE A 152 1.58 12.00 9.27
CA ILE A 152 1.65 13.24 10.05
C ILE A 152 1.87 14.45 9.14
N ALA A 153 2.85 14.35 8.21
CA ALA A 153 3.16 15.44 7.30
C ALA A 153 1.97 15.82 6.40
N PHE A 154 1.28 14.82 5.84
CA PHE A 154 0.10 15.03 5.02
C PHE A 154 -1.09 15.53 5.83
N THR A 155 -1.30 15.03 7.05
CA THR A 155 -2.37 15.51 7.93
C THR A 155 -2.22 16.99 8.24
N ILE A 156 -1.02 17.43 8.60
CA ILE A 156 -0.76 18.85 8.87
C ILE A 156 -0.95 19.69 7.59
N SER A 157 -0.36 19.25 6.48
CA SER A 157 -0.43 19.98 5.20
C SER A 157 -1.86 20.09 4.68
N GLN A 158 -2.60 18.98 4.62
CA GLN A 158 -4.00 18.95 4.23
C GLN A 158 -4.87 19.76 5.21
N GLY A 159 -4.60 19.68 6.51
CA GLY A 159 -5.30 20.44 7.53
C GLY A 159 -5.19 21.95 7.33
N GLN A 160 -4.00 22.45 6.99
CA GLN A 160 -3.75 23.86 6.67
C GLN A 160 -4.42 24.27 5.35
N ILE A 161 -4.26 23.47 4.29
CA ILE A 161 -4.89 23.73 2.99
C ILE A 161 -6.42 23.77 3.14
N MET A 162 -7.00 22.85 3.90
CA MET A 162 -8.44 22.81 4.12
C MET A 162 -8.95 24.04 4.90
N HIS A 163 -8.15 24.57 5.82
CA HIS A 163 -8.51 25.78 6.57
C HIS A 163 -8.57 27.02 5.67
N HIS A 164 -7.61 27.18 4.73
CA HIS A 164 -7.51 28.36 3.88
C HIS A 164 -8.29 28.27 2.57
N PHE A 165 -8.32 27.09 1.94
CA PHE A 165 -8.85 26.87 0.58
C PHE A 165 -10.03 25.89 0.54
N GLY A 166 -10.45 25.35 1.69
CA GLY A 166 -11.57 24.42 1.80
C GLY A 166 -11.21 22.96 1.51
N THR A 167 -12.16 22.06 1.78
CA THR A 167 -11.95 20.61 1.73
C THR A 167 -11.57 20.08 0.35
N LYS A 168 -12.12 20.66 -0.72
CA LYS A 168 -11.81 20.23 -2.09
C LYS A 168 -10.32 20.40 -2.41
N ALA A 169 -9.73 21.52 -2.01
CA ALA A 169 -8.30 21.80 -2.19
C ALA A 169 -7.43 20.82 -1.37
N GLY A 170 -7.84 20.52 -0.12
CA GLY A 170 -7.16 19.53 0.71
C GLY A 170 -7.18 18.12 0.09
N ASN A 171 -8.30 17.72 -0.51
CA ASN A 171 -8.39 16.42 -1.18
C ASN A 171 -7.63 16.41 -2.51
N LEU A 172 -7.62 17.50 -3.27
CA LEU A 172 -6.79 17.67 -4.48
C LEU A 172 -5.29 17.55 -4.19
N PHE A 173 -4.85 18.05 -3.04
CA PHE A 173 -3.48 17.84 -2.55
C PHE A 173 -3.18 16.34 -2.39
N LEU A 174 -4.04 15.59 -1.68
CA LEU A 174 -3.88 14.13 -1.56
C LEU A 174 -3.93 13.42 -2.92
N CYS A 175 -4.84 13.81 -3.82
CA CYS A 175 -4.92 13.26 -5.18
C CYS A 175 -3.60 13.47 -5.94
N SER A 176 -2.95 14.63 -5.80
CA SER A 176 -1.68 14.92 -6.48
C SER A 176 -0.55 14.02 -5.98
N PHE A 177 -0.48 13.78 -4.66
CA PHE A 177 0.48 12.84 -4.08
C PHE A 177 0.17 11.40 -4.47
N LEU A 178 -1.09 10.98 -4.49
CA LEU A 178 -1.50 9.66 -4.97
C LEU A 178 -1.17 9.48 -6.45
N PHE A 179 -1.36 10.49 -7.28
CA PHE A 179 -0.99 10.43 -8.69
C PHE A 179 0.54 10.28 -8.85
N LEU A 180 1.32 11.09 -8.12
CA LEU A 180 2.77 10.97 -8.09
C LEU A 180 3.22 9.56 -7.64
N GLY A 181 2.57 9.01 -6.60
CA GLY A 181 2.82 7.64 -6.16
C GLY A 181 2.45 6.59 -7.22
N THR A 182 1.37 6.79 -7.96
CA THR A 182 0.97 5.90 -9.07
C THR A 182 2.03 5.89 -10.16
N VAL A 183 2.48 7.08 -10.58
CA VAL A 183 3.52 7.26 -11.61
C VAL A 183 4.82 6.59 -11.16
N ILE A 184 5.27 6.86 -9.92
CA ILE A 184 6.49 6.24 -9.39
C ILE A 184 6.34 4.72 -9.35
N THR A 185 5.22 4.18 -8.86
CA THR A 185 4.95 2.74 -8.83
C THR A 185 4.98 2.12 -10.24
N ALA A 186 4.45 2.80 -11.25
CA ALA A 186 4.44 2.32 -12.63
C ALA A 186 5.86 2.22 -13.22
N PHE A 187 6.72 3.21 -12.93
CA PHE A 187 8.10 3.26 -13.42
C PHE A 187 9.08 2.36 -12.65
N ILE A 188 8.69 1.87 -11.47
CA ILE A 188 9.52 0.94 -10.70
C ILE A 188 9.61 -0.41 -11.42
N LYS A 189 10.84 -0.87 -11.66
CA LYS A 189 11.09 -2.28 -11.99
C LYS A 189 10.86 -3.11 -10.73
N ALA A 190 9.93 -4.06 -10.81
CA ALA A 190 9.72 -5.04 -9.76
C ALA A 190 10.73 -6.18 -9.98
N ASP A 191 11.95 -6.01 -9.48
CA ASP A 191 12.86 -7.14 -9.32
C ASP A 191 12.42 -7.93 -8.09
N LEU A 192 11.65 -9.01 -8.32
CA LEU A 192 11.13 -9.91 -7.29
C LEU A 192 12.26 -10.84 -6.81
N ARG A 193 13.05 -10.34 -5.85
CA ARG A 193 14.29 -10.99 -5.40
C ARG A 193 14.07 -12.39 -4.81
N ARG A 194 12.96 -12.61 -4.08
CA ARG A 194 12.64 -13.91 -3.48
C ARG A 194 12.16 -14.92 -4.54
N GLN A 195 11.33 -14.52 -5.52
CA GLN A 195 11.05 -15.38 -6.68
C GLN A 195 12.30 -15.79 -7.44
N GLN A 196 13.22 -14.85 -7.68
CA GLN A 196 14.48 -15.15 -8.38
C GLN A 196 15.36 -16.12 -7.58
N ALA A 197 15.47 -15.96 -6.26
CA ALA A 197 16.22 -16.86 -5.39
C ALA A 197 15.66 -18.30 -5.37
N ASN A 198 14.32 -18.45 -5.41
CA ASN A 198 13.69 -19.79 -5.49
C ASN A 198 13.95 -20.47 -6.85
N LEU A 199 13.92 -19.72 -7.95
CA LEU A 199 14.25 -20.26 -9.28
C LEU A 199 15.73 -20.67 -9.36
N GLU A 200 16.63 -19.90 -8.77
CA GLU A 200 18.06 -20.22 -8.70
C GLU A 200 18.32 -21.49 -7.86
N SER A 201 17.64 -21.66 -6.72
CA SER A 201 17.79 -22.87 -5.90
C SER A 201 17.25 -24.12 -6.60
N GLU A 202 16.10 -24.06 -7.27
CA GLU A 202 15.57 -25.17 -8.08
C GLU A 202 16.51 -25.55 -9.24
N GLN A 203 17.10 -24.56 -9.92
CA GLN A 203 18.09 -24.84 -10.96
C GLN A 203 19.38 -25.46 -10.41
N THR A 204 19.79 -25.07 -9.19
CA THR A 204 21.00 -25.62 -8.55
C THR A 204 20.80 -27.07 -8.12
N VAL A 205 19.59 -27.40 -7.65
CA VAL A 205 19.19 -28.80 -7.35
C VAL A 205 19.12 -29.63 -8.63
N SER A 206 18.51 -29.09 -9.70
CA SER A 206 18.39 -29.81 -10.99
C SER A 206 19.72 -30.01 -11.71
N LYS A 207 20.69 -29.10 -11.54
CA LYS A 207 22.03 -29.19 -12.16
C LYS A 207 23.05 -29.93 -11.30
N SER A 208 22.73 -30.27 -10.05
CA SER A 208 23.61 -31.11 -9.25
C SER A 208 23.64 -32.50 -9.89
N PRO A 209 24.80 -33.00 -10.37
CA PRO A 209 24.88 -34.37 -10.83
C PRO A 209 24.45 -35.25 -9.66
N LEU A 210 23.57 -36.21 -9.95
CA LEU A 210 23.13 -37.24 -9.04
C LEU A 210 24.37 -38.02 -8.57
N ILE A 211 25.09 -37.53 -7.56
CA ILE A 211 26.11 -38.30 -6.87
C ILE A 211 25.30 -39.33 -6.10
N PRO A 212 25.26 -40.60 -6.51
CA PRO A 212 24.45 -41.58 -5.80
C PRO A 212 25.05 -41.69 -4.40
N SER A 213 24.21 -41.54 -3.39
CA SER A 213 24.52 -41.71 -1.96
C SER A 213 25.07 -43.11 -1.59
N VAL A 214 25.43 -43.92 -2.58
CA VAL A 214 25.97 -45.28 -2.46
C VAL A 214 27.50 -45.26 -2.29
N LEU A 215 28.22 -44.23 -2.76
CA LEU A 215 29.70 -44.21 -2.68
C LEU A 215 30.23 -43.84 -1.28
N LEU A 216 29.42 -43.20 -0.42
CA LEU A 216 29.85 -42.85 0.94
C LEU A 216 29.81 -44.04 1.93
N ILE A 217 29.12 -45.14 1.57
CA ILE A 217 29.00 -46.32 2.43
C ILE A 217 30.15 -47.31 2.18
N ILE A 218 30.71 -47.34 0.96
CA ILE A 218 31.76 -48.31 0.59
C ILE A 218 33.16 -47.89 1.12
N HIS A 219 33.37 -46.61 1.44
CA HIS A 219 34.66 -46.15 1.98
C HIS A 219 34.73 -46.18 3.52
N CYS A 220 33.71 -46.75 4.18
CA CYS A 220 33.59 -46.86 5.64
C CYS A 220 33.29 -48.30 6.10
N SER A 221 33.78 -49.30 5.36
CA SER A 221 33.81 -50.72 5.78
C SER A 221 35.17 -51.33 5.51
#